data_AF-A0A9P3K300-F1
#
_entry.id   AF-A0A9P3K300-F1
#
_cell.length_a   1.000
_cell.length_b   1.000
_cell.length_c   1.000
_cell.angle_alpha   90.00
_cell.angle_beta   90.00
_cell.angle_gamma   90.00
#
_symmetry.space_group_name_H-M   'P 1'
#
loop_
_entity.id
_entity.type
_entity.pdbx_description
1 polymer ?
#
loop_
_entity_poly.entity_id
_entity_poly.type
_entity_poly.pdbx_seq_one_letter_code
_entity_poly.pdbx_strand_id
1 'polypeptide(L)'
;LLIRLLTTATPFRLLLPVLGARATFALVGLLLSNAAFVAAAYCLFRLTACVLADTRLALLSSLLFCLTPASTFYSAIYSESLFALLSFAAMWRIISGRWVSASLLIALSAAARSNGVLHSGFFLFSLLQAVGPFLLRVLPQKLLHLLVHPFQKPTERQRDVGSLLESKRQLFRTSQVLPILFSTAICCLLSFSLFLSFQAFAVSQFCIPNSPTAATMPTNRAVPPWCLDWVPYVYGYVQRKYWDVGFLRYFQLKQLPNFLLAAPTLLLSLTALLSFALTRPSSSSPSASSPLPPTTAASSFSGQCPQERGTGERIRGGGRVAGRGRGRIRGRGKRGRRGRRRGRGNGEVEERRESRRVRR
;
A
#
# COMPACT_ATOMS: atom_id res chain seq x y z
N LEU A 1 25.19 -12.79 -3.14
CA LEU A 1 25.77 -11.99 -4.23
C LEU A 1 25.90 -10.51 -3.85
N LEU A 2 24.81 -9.87 -3.42
CA LEU A 2 24.79 -8.46 -3.01
C LEU A 2 25.87 -8.09 -1.97
N ILE A 3 26.03 -8.89 -0.90
CA ILE A 3 27.08 -8.68 0.11
C ILE A 3 28.48 -8.68 -0.54
N ARG A 4 28.76 -9.60 -1.45
CA ARG A 4 30.06 -9.67 -2.15
C ARG A 4 30.27 -8.43 -3.01
N LEU A 5 29.26 -8.04 -3.80
CA LEU A 5 29.31 -6.87 -4.67
C LEU A 5 29.55 -5.58 -3.86
N LEU A 6 28.80 -5.40 -2.78
CA LEU A 6 28.98 -4.27 -1.86
C LEU A 6 30.39 -4.28 -1.28
N THR A 7 30.86 -5.43 -0.79
CA THR A 7 32.21 -5.54 -0.20
C THR A 7 33.31 -5.17 -1.20
N THR A 8 33.18 -5.53 -2.48
CA THR A 8 34.18 -5.24 -3.51
C THR A 8 34.09 -3.82 -4.08
N ALA A 9 32.89 -3.23 -4.12
CA ALA A 9 32.62 -1.95 -4.79
C ALA A 9 32.57 -0.74 -3.85
N THR A 10 32.78 -0.93 -2.55
CA THR A 10 32.68 0.12 -1.51
C THR A 10 33.97 0.18 -0.68
N PRO A 11 34.15 1.21 0.18
CA PRO A 11 35.28 1.28 1.10
C PRO A 11 35.44 0.05 2.02
N PHE A 12 34.43 -0.83 2.14
CA PHE A 12 34.56 -2.10 2.86
C PHE A 12 35.66 -3.00 2.29
N ARG A 13 36.11 -2.80 1.04
CA ARG A 13 37.26 -3.50 0.47
C ARG A 13 38.54 -3.28 1.30
N LEU A 14 38.70 -2.11 1.93
CA LEU A 14 39.86 -1.79 2.77
C LEU A 14 39.91 -2.62 4.05
N LEU A 15 38.78 -3.17 4.49
CA LEU A 15 38.69 -4.02 5.68
C LEU A 15 39.09 -5.48 5.39
N LEU A 16 39.17 -5.91 4.12
CA LEU A 16 39.56 -7.27 3.75
C LEU A 16 40.93 -7.69 4.31
N PRO A 17 42.01 -6.90 4.14
CA PRO A 17 43.32 -7.28 4.68
C PRO A 17 43.39 -7.20 6.21
N VAL A 18 42.52 -6.41 6.86
CA VAL A 18 42.56 -6.18 8.31
C VAL A 18 41.74 -7.22 9.08
N LEU A 19 40.48 -7.45 8.68
CA LEU A 19 39.54 -8.34 9.38
C LEU A 19 39.45 -9.73 8.75
N GLY A 20 39.95 -9.89 7.53
CA GLY A 20 39.76 -11.11 6.75
C GLY A 20 38.39 -11.20 6.08
N ALA A 21 38.31 -11.96 4.99
CA ALA A 21 37.13 -11.98 4.11
C ALA A 21 35.83 -12.40 4.81
N ARG A 22 35.88 -13.39 5.73
CA ARG A 22 34.69 -13.91 6.42
C ARG A 22 34.07 -12.85 7.34
N ALA A 23 34.89 -12.19 8.16
CA ALA A 23 34.43 -11.16 9.07
C ALA A 23 33.92 -9.93 8.32
N THR A 24 34.59 -9.53 7.22
CA THR A 24 34.11 -8.42 6.39
C THR A 24 32.77 -8.71 5.73
N PHE A 25 32.55 -9.92 5.19
CA PHE A 25 31.24 -10.29 4.65
C PHE A 25 30.16 -10.33 5.73
N ALA A 26 30.48 -10.80 6.93
CA ALA A 26 29.55 -10.82 8.04
C ALA A 26 29.14 -9.38 8.45
N LEU A 27 30.13 -8.49 8.59
CA LEU A 27 29.91 -7.09 8.92
C LEU A 27 29.07 -6.37 7.86
N VAL A 28 29.41 -6.51 6.58
CA VAL A 28 28.66 -5.90 5.48
C VAL A 28 27.23 -6.45 5.42
N GLY A 29 27.04 -7.75 5.64
CA GLY A 29 25.73 -8.37 5.73
C GLY A 29 24.89 -7.83 6.89
N LEU A 30 25.51 -7.65 8.06
CA LEU A 30 24.86 -7.12 9.25
C LEU A 30 24.43 -5.66 9.04
N LEU A 31 25.33 -4.83 8.51
CA LEU A 31 25.06 -3.42 8.21
C LEU A 31 23.95 -3.29 7.16
N LEU A 32 23.99 -4.11 6.11
CA LEU A 32 22.97 -4.13 5.07
C LEU A 32 21.60 -4.51 5.64
N SER A 33 21.53 -5.56 6.46
CA SER A 33 20.27 -6.02 7.05
C SER A 33 19.66 -4.97 7.98
N ASN A 34 20.47 -4.36 8.86
CA ASN A 34 20.01 -3.31 9.77
C ASN A 34 19.62 -2.02 9.03
N ALA A 35 20.40 -1.60 8.03
CA ALA A 35 20.05 -0.44 7.21
C ALA A 35 18.73 -0.67 6.45
N ALA A 36 18.55 -1.87 5.89
CA ALA A 36 17.31 -2.25 5.24
C ALA A 36 16.12 -2.27 6.22
N PHE A 37 16.32 -2.73 7.45
CA PHE A 37 15.29 -2.74 8.48
C PHE A 37 14.83 -1.33 8.87
N VAL A 38 15.76 -0.40 9.11
CA VAL A 38 15.44 1.00 9.41
C VAL A 38 14.70 1.65 8.24
N ALA A 39 15.18 1.42 7.01
CA ALA A 39 14.52 1.93 5.81
C ALA A 39 13.12 1.31 5.62
N ALA A 40 12.93 0.03 5.97
CA ALA A 40 11.64 -0.65 5.92
C ALA A 40 10.65 -0.02 6.90
N ALA A 41 11.08 0.27 8.14
CA ALA A 41 10.26 0.95 9.14
C ALA A 41 9.82 2.35 8.67
N TYR A 42 10.73 3.10 8.03
CA TYR A 42 10.41 4.38 7.42
C TYR A 42 9.39 4.25 6.27
N CYS A 43 9.60 3.31 5.35
CA CYS A 43 8.66 3.06 4.25
C CYS A 43 7.28 2.64 4.77
N LEU A 44 7.23 1.81 5.82
CA LEU A 44 5.98 1.43 6.49
C LEU A 44 5.27 2.65 7.08
N PHE A 45 5.98 3.51 7.82
CA PHE A 45 5.42 4.75 8.34
C PHE A 45 4.80 5.62 7.24
N ARG A 46 5.56 5.87 6.16
CA ARG A 46 5.09 6.67 5.01
C ARG A 46 3.88 6.05 4.33
N LEU A 47 3.91 4.73 4.14
CA LEU A 47 2.81 3.95 3.58
C LEU A 47 1.54 4.09 4.43
N THR A 48 1.64 3.79 5.73
CA THR A 48 0.50 3.84 6.65
C THR A 48 -0.07 5.25 6.78
N ALA A 49 0.78 6.27 6.87
CA ALA A 49 0.33 7.67 6.92
C ALA A 49 -0.43 8.07 5.64
N CYS A 50 -0.01 7.58 4.48
CA CYS A 50 -0.70 7.87 3.21
C CYS A 50 -2.04 7.13 3.08
N VAL A 51 -2.11 5.88 3.56
CA VAL A 51 -3.32 5.03 3.44
C VAL A 51 -4.39 5.43 4.45
N LEU A 52 -4.00 5.63 5.72
CA LEU A 52 -4.94 5.82 6.83
C LEU A 52 -5.14 7.29 7.20
N ALA A 53 -4.35 8.21 6.61
CA ALA A 53 -4.38 9.65 6.90
C ALA A 53 -4.22 9.99 8.40
N ASP A 54 -3.65 9.08 9.19
CA ASP A 54 -3.40 9.24 10.63
C ASP A 54 -1.92 9.01 10.93
N THR A 55 -1.24 10.07 11.38
CA THR A 55 0.19 10.04 11.69
C THR A 55 0.50 9.33 13.01
N ARG A 56 -0.41 9.36 13.99
CA ARG A 56 -0.22 8.68 15.28
C ARG A 56 -0.28 7.18 15.08
N LEU A 57 -1.26 6.73 14.31
CA LEU A 57 -1.42 5.32 13.99
C LEU A 57 -0.30 4.82 13.08
N ALA A 58 0.19 5.63 12.14
CA ALA A 58 1.37 5.32 11.35
C ALA A 58 2.63 5.17 12.22
N LEU A 59 2.85 6.07 13.18
CA LEU A 59 3.97 5.99 14.11
C LEU A 59 3.87 4.71 14.96
N LEU A 60 2.71 4.45 15.55
CA LEU A 60 2.47 3.27 16.36
C LEU A 60 2.68 1.96 15.57
N SER A 61 2.21 1.89 14.33
CA SER A 61 2.47 0.77 13.42
C SER A 61 3.96 0.54 13.19
N SER A 62 4.71 1.60 12.91
CA SER A 62 6.17 1.50 12.69
C SER A 62 6.94 1.10 13.96
N LEU A 63 6.51 1.55 15.14
CA LEU A 63 7.09 1.15 16.43
C LEU A 63 6.80 -0.33 16.74
N LEU A 64 5.58 -0.79 16.50
CA LEU A 64 5.21 -2.20 16.66
C LEU A 64 6.01 -3.10 15.70
N PHE A 65 6.23 -2.66 14.46
CA PHE A 65 7.12 -3.35 13.53
C PHE A 65 8.55 -3.45 14.06
N CYS A 66 9.05 -2.41 14.75
CA CYS A 66 10.40 -2.43 15.32
C CYS A 66 10.53 -3.33 16.56
N LEU A 67 9.48 -3.38 17.40
CA LEU A 67 9.49 -4.05 18.70
C LEU A 67 8.98 -5.49 18.67
N THR A 68 8.64 -6.02 17.50
CA THR A 68 8.18 -7.41 17.36
C THR A 68 9.26 -8.40 17.84
N PRO A 69 8.90 -9.50 18.51
CA PRO A 69 9.86 -10.54 18.89
C PRO A 69 10.59 -11.17 17.67
N ALA A 70 10.01 -11.04 16.48
CA ALA A 70 10.66 -11.42 15.21
C ALA A 70 11.80 -10.46 14.77
N SER A 71 12.07 -9.39 15.52
CA SER A 71 13.13 -8.40 15.22
C SER A 71 14.55 -8.97 15.21
N THR A 72 14.75 -10.14 15.81
CA THR A 72 16.00 -10.91 15.71
C THR A 72 16.34 -11.25 14.26
N PHE A 73 15.34 -11.61 13.43
CA PHE A 73 15.53 -11.86 11.99
C PHE A 73 15.87 -10.57 11.22
N TYR A 74 15.48 -9.42 11.75
CA TYR A 74 15.79 -8.13 11.13
C TYR A 74 17.19 -7.60 11.48
N SER A 75 17.76 -8.09 12.59
CA SER A 75 19.08 -7.68 13.09
C SER A 75 20.20 -8.68 12.76
N ALA A 76 19.87 -9.79 12.09
CA ALA A 76 20.83 -10.82 11.66
C ALA A 76 21.01 -10.80 10.13
N ILE A 77 22.00 -11.56 9.63
CA ILE A 77 22.34 -11.62 8.20
C ILE A 77 21.31 -12.47 7.45
N TYR A 78 20.15 -11.87 7.20
CA TYR A 78 18.94 -12.51 6.69
C TYR A 78 18.30 -11.65 5.59
N SER A 79 17.46 -12.25 4.75
CA SER A 79 16.83 -11.55 3.62
C SER A 79 15.54 -10.82 4.00
N GLU A 80 15.05 -11.05 5.21
CA GLU A 80 13.79 -10.58 5.78
C GLU A 80 13.71 -9.04 5.80
N SER A 81 14.77 -8.36 6.24
CA SER A 81 14.84 -6.89 6.27
C SER A 81 14.80 -6.29 4.86
N LEU A 82 15.59 -6.85 3.95
CA LEU A 82 15.64 -6.42 2.56
C LEU A 82 14.30 -6.67 1.85
N PHE A 83 13.70 -7.82 2.10
CA PHE A 83 12.38 -8.16 1.60
C PHE A 83 11.32 -7.17 2.10
N ALA A 84 11.26 -6.91 3.41
CA ALA A 84 10.31 -5.97 4.00
C ALA A 84 10.46 -4.55 3.42
N LEU A 85 11.70 -4.05 3.27
CA LEU A 85 11.99 -2.77 2.63
C LEU A 85 11.40 -2.71 1.22
N LEU A 86 11.74 -3.68 0.37
CA LEU A 86 11.31 -3.69 -1.02
C LEU A 86 9.78 -3.82 -1.14
N SER A 87 9.15 -4.62 -0.29
CA SER A 87 7.69 -4.79 -0.23
C SER A 87 6.97 -3.51 0.19
N PHE A 88 7.39 -2.87 1.30
CA PHE A 88 6.76 -1.62 1.75
C PHE A 88 7.01 -0.46 0.78
N ALA A 89 8.22 -0.37 0.22
CA ALA A 89 8.53 0.62 -0.80
C ALA A 89 7.70 0.40 -2.08
N ALA A 90 7.52 -0.85 -2.53
CA ALA A 90 6.68 -1.18 -3.67
C ALA A 90 5.23 -0.73 -3.43
N MET A 91 4.62 -1.12 -2.31
CA MET A 91 3.26 -0.72 -1.95
C MET A 91 3.09 0.81 -1.88
N TRP A 92 4.07 1.51 -1.29
CA TRP A 92 4.06 2.97 -1.26
C TRP A 92 4.12 3.60 -2.66
N ARG A 93 4.91 3.02 -3.58
CA ARG A 93 4.97 3.46 -4.99
C ARG A 93 3.69 3.17 -5.77
N ILE A 94 3.00 2.06 -5.50
CA ILE A 94 1.68 1.76 -6.08
C ILE A 94 0.69 2.86 -5.73
N ILE A 95 0.58 3.21 -4.44
CA ILE A 95 -0.34 4.25 -3.97
C ILE A 95 0.04 5.63 -4.50
N SER A 96 1.34 5.88 -4.68
CA SER A 96 1.82 7.12 -5.30
C SER A 96 1.58 7.20 -6.82
N GLY A 97 0.94 6.20 -7.43
CA GLY A 97 0.65 6.16 -8.89
C GLY A 97 1.85 5.77 -9.76
N ARG A 98 2.97 5.33 -9.19
CA ARG A 98 4.22 5.04 -9.93
C ARG A 98 4.38 3.54 -10.19
N TRP A 99 3.53 2.98 -11.04
CA TRP A 99 3.36 1.52 -11.19
C TRP A 99 4.61 0.80 -11.72
N VAL A 100 5.33 1.38 -12.69
CA VAL A 100 6.56 0.79 -13.22
C VAL A 100 7.65 0.71 -12.14
N SER A 101 7.82 1.76 -11.35
CA SER A 101 8.78 1.71 -10.23
C SER A 101 8.38 0.69 -9.17
N ALA A 102 7.09 0.50 -8.95
CA ALA A 102 6.58 -0.51 -8.03
C ALA A 102 6.82 -1.94 -8.56
N SER A 103 6.60 -2.20 -9.85
CA SER A 103 6.83 -3.53 -10.43
C SER A 103 8.30 -3.94 -10.38
N LEU A 104 9.23 -3.00 -10.58
CA LEU A 104 10.66 -3.23 -10.40
C LEU A 104 11.01 -3.58 -8.94
N LEU A 105 10.44 -2.85 -7.97
CA LEU A 105 10.63 -3.15 -6.55
C LEU A 105 10.02 -4.51 -6.17
N ILE A 106 8.87 -4.88 -6.73
CA ILE A 106 8.26 -6.20 -6.54
C ILE A 106 9.17 -7.28 -7.12
N ALA A 107 9.71 -7.10 -8.33
CA ALA A 107 10.65 -8.04 -8.93
C ALA A 107 11.90 -8.24 -8.06
N LEU A 108 12.46 -7.16 -7.53
CA LEU A 108 13.57 -7.22 -6.57
C LEU A 108 13.17 -7.91 -5.26
N SER A 109 11.95 -7.68 -4.75
CA SER A 109 11.44 -8.38 -3.57
C SER A 109 11.31 -9.89 -3.84
N ALA A 110 10.84 -10.28 -5.03
CA ALA A 110 10.73 -11.67 -5.47
C ALA A 110 12.10 -12.35 -5.60
N ALA A 111 13.14 -11.58 -5.96
CA ALA A 111 14.51 -12.06 -5.99
C ALA A 111 15.13 -12.22 -4.59
N ALA A 112 14.76 -11.35 -3.64
CA ALA A 112 15.15 -11.52 -2.24
C ALA A 112 14.46 -12.73 -1.60
N ARG A 113 13.16 -12.91 -1.89
CA ARG A 113 12.34 -14.07 -1.49
C ARG A 113 11.23 -14.28 -2.52
N SER A 114 11.06 -15.51 -3.01
CA SER A 114 10.07 -15.85 -4.05
C SER A 114 8.63 -15.41 -3.72
N ASN A 115 8.26 -15.37 -2.44
CA ASN A 115 6.95 -14.89 -1.97
C ASN A 115 6.65 -13.44 -2.40
N GLY A 116 7.66 -12.65 -2.75
CA GLY A 116 7.48 -11.28 -3.26
C GLY A 116 6.64 -11.20 -4.51
N VAL A 117 6.59 -12.28 -5.30
CA VAL A 117 5.74 -12.35 -6.50
C VAL A 117 4.26 -12.13 -6.18
N LEU A 118 3.82 -12.50 -4.97
CA LEU A 118 2.43 -12.33 -4.53
C LEU A 118 2.03 -10.85 -4.40
N HIS A 119 2.99 -9.94 -4.26
CA HIS A 119 2.71 -8.50 -4.25
C HIS A 119 2.18 -7.98 -5.59
N SER A 120 2.33 -8.72 -6.70
CA SER A 120 1.63 -8.38 -7.95
C SER A 120 0.09 -8.40 -7.79
N GLY A 121 -0.42 -9.08 -6.75
CA GLY A 121 -1.83 -9.07 -6.37
C GLY A 121 -2.38 -7.67 -6.12
N PHE A 122 -1.55 -6.70 -5.72
CA PHE A 122 -1.98 -5.30 -5.59
C PHE A 122 -2.38 -4.67 -6.93
N PHE A 123 -1.68 -5.00 -8.03
CA PHE A 123 -2.08 -4.55 -9.36
C PHE A 123 -3.38 -5.23 -9.80
N LEU A 124 -3.51 -6.53 -9.53
CA LEU A 124 -4.75 -7.27 -9.83
C LEU A 124 -5.94 -6.71 -9.04
N PHE A 125 -5.73 -6.30 -7.78
CA PHE A 125 -6.75 -5.64 -6.98
C PHE A 125 -7.19 -4.30 -7.59
N SER A 126 -6.25 -3.48 -8.05
CA SER A 126 -6.58 -2.24 -8.78
C SER A 126 -7.36 -2.51 -10.07
N LEU A 127 -6.99 -3.57 -10.80
CA LEU A 127 -7.74 -4.02 -11.97
C LEU A 127 -9.16 -4.48 -11.60
N LEU A 128 -9.30 -5.27 -10.53
CA LEU A 128 -10.59 -5.74 -10.04
C LEU A 128 -11.50 -4.59 -9.62
N GLN A 129 -10.96 -3.54 -9.00
CA GLN A 129 -11.72 -2.34 -8.68
C GLN A 129 -12.18 -1.58 -9.92
N ALA A 130 -11.36 -1.53 -10.97
CA ALA A 130 -11.70 -0.88 -12.23
C ALA A 130 -12.74 -1.66 -13.06
N VAL A 131 -12.62 -2.99 -13.13
CA VAL A 131 -13.48 -3.85 -13.96
C VAL A 131 -14.70 -4.38 -13.19
N GLY A 132 -14.63 -4.45 -11.86
CA GLY A 132 -15.69 -4.99 -10.99
C GLY A 132 -17.07 -4.40 -11.24
N PRO A 133 -17.23 -3.07 -11.33
CA PRO A 133 -18.53 -2.45 -11.66
C PRO A 133 -19.07 -2.84 -13.04
N PHE A 134 -18.21 -3.14 -14.01
CA PHE A 134 -18.61 -3.63 -15.32
C PHE A 134 -19.03 -5.10 -15.28
N LEU A 135 -18.24 -5.96 -14.61
CA LEU A 135 -18.56 -7.38 -14.40
C LEU A 135 -19.91 -7.57 -13.69
N LEU A 136 -20.19 -6.75 -12.68
CA LEU A 136 -21.47 -6.77 -11.95
C LEU A 136 -22.68 -6.37 -12.82
N ARG A 137 -22.48 -5.63 -13.93
CA ARG A 137 -23.55 -5.31 -14.89
C ARG A 137 -23.86 -6.45 -15.85
N VAL A 138 -22.87 -7.29 -16.16
CA VAL A 138 -23.02 -8.43 -17.09
C VAL A 138 -23.48 -9.69 -16.37
N LEU A 139 -23.28 -9.77 -15.05
CA LEU A 139 -23.68 -10.92 -14.24
C LEU A 139 -25.22 -11.05 -14.16
N PRO A 140 -25.80 -12.25 -14.38
CA PRO A 140 -27.22 -12.46 -14.19
C PRO A 140 -27.64 -12.23 -12.72
N GLN A 141 -28.80 -11.60 -12.50
CA GLN A 141 -29.28 -11.17 -11.18
C GLN A 141 -29.33 -12.30 -10.12
N LYS A 142 -29.58 -13.55 -10.54
CA LYS A 142 -29.58 -14.72 -9.64
C LYS A 142 -28.21 -15.02 -9.05
N LEU A 143 -27.13 -14.85 -9.83
CA LEU A 143 -25.75 -15.09 -9.38
C LEU A 143 -25.24 -13.94 -8.50
N LEU A 144 -25.69 -12.71 -8.80
CA LEU A 144 -25.42 -11.54 -7.97
C LEU A 144 -26.01 -11.70 -6.55
N HIS A 145 -27.26 -12.19 -6.44
CA HIS A 145 -27.86 -12.53 -5.16
C HIS A 145 -27.06 -13.61 -4.41
N LEU A 146 -26.52 -14.63 -5.08
CA LEU A 146 -25.73 -15.67 -4.40
C LEU A 146 -24.37 -15.17 -3.89
N LEU A 147 -23.73 -14.25 -4.62
CA LEU A 147 -22.39 -13.73 -4.29
C LEU A 147 -22.40 -12.62 -3.23
N VAL A 148 -23.44 -11.77 -3.22
CA VAL A 148 -23.50 -10.59 -2.33
C VAL A 148 -24.22 -10.90 -1.01
N HIS A 149 -25.22 -11.79 -1.05
CA HIS A 149 -26.11 -12.02 0.08
C HIS A 149 -25.55 -12.83 1.28
N PRO A 150 -24.44 -13.62 1.21
CA PRO A 150 -23.88 -14.21 2.44
C PRO A 150 -23.25 -13.17 3.39
N PHE A 151 -23.02 -11.94 2.93
CA PHE A 151 -22.46 -10.84 3.74
C PHE A 151 -23.48 -9.74 4.09
N GLN A 152 -24.71 -9.81 3.56
CA GLN A 152 -25.70 -8.76 3.74
C GLN A 152 -26.67 -9.14 4.87
N LYS A 153 -26.66 -8.34 5.96
CA LYS A 153 -27.58 -8.55 7.09
C LYS A 153 -29.05 -8.36 6.66
N PRO A 154 -30.02 -9.08 7.27
CA PRO A 154 -31.41 -9.18 6.76
C PRO A 154 -32.29 -7.93 6.88
N THR A 155 -31.76 -6.79 7.34
CA THR A 155 -32.58 -5.63 7.74
C THR A 155 -32.65 -4.48 6.73
N GLU A 156 -32.02 -4.57 5.56
CA GLU A 156 -32.01 -3.49 4.57
C GLU A 156 -33.01 -3.72 3.44
N ARG A 157 -34.29 -3.91 3.79
CA ARG A 157 -35.37 -4.22 2.85
C ARG A 157 -35.94 -3.01 2.09
N GLN A 158 -35.41 -1.78 2.21
CA GLN A 158 -36.18 -0.65 1.66
C GLN A 158 -35.43 0.61 1.24
N ARG A 159 -34.15 0.52 0.86
CA ARG A 159 -33.53 1.57 0.03
C ARG A 159 -33.00 0.97 -1.25
N ASP A 160 -33.56 1.47 -2.35
CA ASP A 160 -33.32 1.04 -3.73
C ASP A 160 -31.86 0.77 -4.02
N VAL A 161 -31.56 -0.52 -4.26
CA VAL A 161 -30.35 -0.98 -4.96
C VAL A 161 -30.20 -0.23 -6.30
N GLY A 162 -31.32 0.19 -6.91
CA GLY A 162 -31.38 1.04 -8.09
C GLY A 162 -30.75 2.43 -7.91
N SER A 163 -30.96 3.10 -6.78
CA SER A 163 -30.42 4.44 -6.52
C SER A 163 -28.89 4.43 -6.27
N LEU A 164 -28.36 3.34 -5.72
CA LEU A 164 -26.91 3.14 -5.53
C LEU A 164 -26.21 2.82 -6.87
N LEU A 165 -26.87 2.06 -7.74
CA LEU A 165 -26.45 1.80 -9.13
C LEU A 165 -26.45 3.08 -9.97
N GLU A 166 -27.43 3.98 -9.74
CA GLU A 166 -27.55 5.25 -10.47
C GLU A 166 -26.63 6.37 -9.95
N SER A 167 -26.27 6.40 -8.66
CA SER A 167 -25.29 7.39 -8.16
C SER A 167 -23.84 7.05 -8.57
N LYS A 168 -23.55 5.77 -8.86
CA LYS A 168 -22.29 5.34 -9.51
C LYS A 168 -22.40 5.27 -11.05
N ARG A 169 -23.39 5.94 -11.62
CA ARG A 169 -23.53 6.24 -13.06
C ARG A 169 -22.58 7.36 -13.52
N GLN A 170 -21.52 7.68 -12.77
CA GLN A 170 -20.39 8.43 -13.34
C GLN A 170 -19.57 7.50 -14.24
N LEU A 171 -20.04 7.41 -15.49
CA LEU A 171 -19.27 7.32 -16.73
C LEU A 171 -17.84 6.77 -16.60
N PHE A 172 -17.68 5.50 -16.20
CA PHE A 172 -16.46 4.77 -16.51
C PHE A 172 -16.43 4.59 -18.03
N ARG A 173 -15.71 5.48 -18.71
CA ARG A 173 -15.54 5.45 -20.16
C ARG A 173 -14.84 4.13 -20.47
N THR A 174 -15.51 3.20 -21.16
CA THR A 174 -14.97 1.87 -21.55
C THR A 174 -13.57 1.95 -22.18
N SER A 175 -13.27 3.07 -22.85
CA SER A 175 -11.96 3.43 -23.40
C SER A 175 -10.81 3.43 -22.37
N GLN A 176 -11.07 3.62 -21.07
CA GLN A 176 -10.04 3.63 -20.01
C GLN A 176 -9.78 2.24 -19.39
N VAL A 177 -10.59 1.22 -19.66
CA VAL A 177 -10.38 -0.14 -19.10
C VAL A 177 -9.21 -0.85 -19.79
N LEU A 178 -9.13 -0.74 -21.11
CA LEU A 178 -8.08 -1.37 -21.90
C LEU A 178 -6.65 -0.92 -21.53
N PRO A 179 -6.35 0.39 -21.36
CA PRO A 179 -5.02 0.81 -20.91
C PRO A 179 -4.69 0.37 -19.48
N ILE A 180 -5.68 0.29 -18.58
CA ILE A 180 -5.48 -0.24 -17.22
C ILE A 180 -5.15 -1.73 -17.27
N LEU A 181 -5.87 -2.52 -18.08
CA LEU A 181 -5.58 -3.93 -18.32
C LEU A 181 -4.15 -4.13 -18.85
N PHE A 182 -3.78 -3.37 -19.88
CA PHE A 182 -2.46 -3.46 -20.48
C PHE A 182 -1.34 -3.05 -19.51
N SER A 183 -1.52 -1.94 -18.78
CA SER A 183 -0.58 -1.49 -17.76
C SER A 183 -0.42 -2.51 -16.63
N THR A 184 -1.53 -3.10 -16.17
CA THR A 184 -1.55 -4.18 -15.17
C THR A 184 -0.78 -5.40 -15.68
N ALA A 185 -1.05 -5.84 -16.92
CA ALA A 185 -0.38 -6.98 -17.52
C ALA A 185 1.15 -6.77 -17.61
N ILE A 186 1.59 -5.59 -18.09
CA ILE A 186 3.01 -5.24 -18.14
C ILE A 186 3.62 -5.23 -16.73
N CYS A 187 2.97 -4.60 -15.75
CA CYS A 187 3.50 -4.52 -14.40
C CYS A 187 3.58 -5.90 -13.73
N CYS A 188 2.63 -6.79 -13.99
CA CYS A 188 2.69 -8.18 -13.57
C CYS A 188 3.86 -8.92 -14.25
N LEU A 189 4.01 -8.82 -15.58
CA LEU A 189 5.12 -9.45 -16.29
C LEU A 189 6.49 -8.98 -15.76
N LEU A 190 6.64 -7.67 -15.53
CA LEU A 190 7.84 -7.10 -14.91
C LEU A 190 8.05 -7.65 -13.50
N SER A 191 7.00 -7.77 -12.69
CA SER A 191 7.07 -8.32 -11.33
C SER A 191 7.52 -9.79 -11.31
N PHE A 192 7.08 -10.59 -12.27
CA PHE A 192 7.44 -12.01 -12.39
C PHE A 192 8.80 -12.24 -13.06
N SER A 193 9.35 -11.24 -13.77
CA SER A 193 10.55 -11.38 -14.60
C SER A 193 11.73 -12.05 -13.88
N LEU A 194 12.17 -11.51 -12.74
CA LEU A 194 13.32 -12.06 -11.99
C LEU A 194 13.06 -13.48 -11.46
N PHE A 195 11.82 -13.76 -11.04
CA PHE A 195 11.44 -15.11 -10.61
C PHE A 195 11.52 -16.10 -11.78
N LEU A 196 10.94 -15.75 -12.93
CA LEU A 196 10.99 -16.59 -14.13
C LEU A 196 12.40 -16.75 -14.67
N SER A 197 13.23 -15.70 -14.64
CA SER A 197 14.65 -15.79 -15.01
C SER A 197 15.41 -16.76 -14.11
N PHE A 198 15.13 -16.77 -12.80
CA PHE A 198 15.73 -17.76 -11.89
C PHE A 198 15.26 -19.18 -12.18
N GLN A 199 13.96 -19.39 -12.45
CA GLN A 199 13.45 -20.71 -12.84
C GLN A 199 14.09 -21.20 -14.15
N ALA A 200 14.17 -20.34 -15.17
CA ALA A 200 14.80 -20.65 -16.45
C ALA A 200 16.29 -20.98 -16.29
N PHE A 201 17.01 -20.21 -15.47
CA PHE A 201 18.40 -20.49 -15.14
C PHE A 201 18.54 -21.88 -14.48
N ALA A 202 17.72 -22.20 -13.48
CA ALA A 202 17.76 -23.51 -12.82
C ALA A 202 17.48 -24.66 -13.80
N VAL A 203 16.48 -24.52 -14.67
CA VAL A 203 16.19 -25.52 -15.72
C VAL A 203 17.39 -25.70 -16.65
N SER A 204 18.01 -24.60 -17.09
CA SER A 204 19.18 -24.67 -17.98
C SER A 204 20.39 -25.38 -17.35
N GLN A 205 20.56 -25.27 -16.04
CA GLN A 205 21.69 -25.87 -15.31
C GLN A 205 21.45 -27.34 -14.94
N PHE A 206 20.22 -27.70 -14.56
CA PHE A 206 19.93 -29.00 -13.96
C PHE A 206 19.14 -29.96 -14.85
N CYS A 207 18.37 -29.46 -15.82
CA CYS A 207 17.52 -30.29 -16.68
C CYS A 207 18.11 -30.51 -18.08
N ILE A 208 19.04 -29.66 -18.54
CA ILE A 208 19.67 -29.76 -19.86
C ILE A 208 21.02 -30.50 -19.74
N PRO A 209 21.18 -31.70 -20.34
CA PRO A 209 22.39 -32.52 -20.20
C PRO A 209 23.66 -31.91 -20.81
N ASN A 210 23.53 -30.98 -21.76
CA ASN A 210 24.65 -30.41 -22.53
C ASN A 210 25.08 -29.02 -22.02
N SER A 211 24.74 -28.65 -20.78
CA SER A 211 25.19 -27.37 -20.22
C SER A 211 26.70 -27.41 -19.93
N PRO A 212 27.43 -26.28 -20.05
CA PRO A 212 28.89 -26.24 -19.82
C PRO A 212 29.31 -26.69 -18.40
N THR A 213 28.39 -26.70 -17.45
CA THR A 213 28.55 -27.21 -16.07
C THR A 213 28.26 -28.70 -15.92
N ALA A 214 27.56 -29.33 -16.87
CA ALA A 214 27.36 -30.79 -16.90
C ALA A 214 28.64 -31.54 -17.30
N ALA A 215 29.54 -30.91 -18.07
CA ALA A 215 30.81 -31.48 -18.50
C ALA A 215 31.84 -31.67 -17.36
N THR A 216 31.67 -31.00 -16.21
CA THR A 216 32.56 -31.11 -15.04
C THR A 216 32.01 -32.05 -13.95
N MET A 217 30.88 -32.72 -14.20
CA MET A 217 30.16 -33.54 -13.22
C MET A 217 30.23 -35.02 -13.59
N PRO A 218 30.23 -35.93 -12.59
CA PRO A 218 30.38 -37.37 -12.83
C PRO A 218 29.27 -37.93 -13.73
N THR A 219 29.64 -38.88 -14.58
CA THR A 219 28.86 -39.50 -15.67
C THR A 219 27.57 -40.21 -15.26
N ASN A 220 27.20 -40.20 -13.97
CA ASN A 220 26.09 -40.98 -13.42
C ASN A 220 25.11 -40.12 -12.59
N ARG A 221 24.77 -38.92 -13.08
CA ARG A 221 23.72 -38.09 -12.45
C ARG A 221 22.35 -38.45 -13.01
N ALA A 222 21.50 -39.01 -12.16
CA ALA A 222 20.06 -39.04 -12.41
C ALA A 222 19.53 -37.60 -12.50
N VAL A 223 18.78 -37.31 -13.57
CA VAL A 223 18.11 -36.01 -13.75
C VAL A 223 17.15 -35.80 -12.57
N PRO A 224 17.12 -34.60 -11.94
CA PRO A 224 16.21 -34.35 -10.84
C PRO A 224 14.75 -34.59 -11.26
N PRO A 225 13.91 -35.20 -10.40
CA PRO A 225 12.56 -35.61 -10.77
C PRO A 225 11.65 -34.42 -11.15
N TRP A 226 11.91 -33.23 -10.60
CA TRP A 226 11.16 -32.01 -10.94
C TRP A 226 11.40 -31.51 -12.37
N CYS A 227 12.42 -32.01 -13.08
CA CYS A 227 12.60 -31.74 -14.50
C CYS A 227 11.61 -32.52 -15.38
N LEU A 228 11.01 -33.59 -14.84
CA LEU A 228 10.04 -34.44 -15.55
C LEU A 228 8.59 -33.98 -15.35
N ASP A 229 8.36 -33.00 -14.47
CA ASP A 229 7.05 -32.40 -14.25
C ASP A 229 6.62 -31.63 -15.51
N TRP A 230 5.30 -31.60 -15.80
CA TRP A 230 4.71 -30.83 -16.92
C TRP A 230 5.21 -29.38 -16.99
N VAL A 231 5.40 -28.75 -15.82
CA VAL A 231 6.13 -27.49 -15.70
C VAL A 231 7.27 -27.70 -14.70
N PRO A 232 8.53 -27.67 -15.15
CA PRO A 232 9.68 -27.77 -14.26
C PRO A 232 9.71 -26.63 -13.24
N TYR A 233 9.53 -26.96 -11.96
CA TYR A 233 9.42 -25.97 -10.88
C TYR A 233 10.31 -26.33 -9.68
N VAL A 234 11.57 -25.88 -9.71
CA VAL A 234 12.57 -26.23 -8.70
C VAL A 234 12.19 -25.74 -7.31
N TYR A 235 11.65 -24.52 -7.19
CA TYR A 235 11.35 -23.95 -5.87
C TYR A 235 10.21 -24.71 -5.18
N GLY A 236 9.16 -25.09 -5.92
CA GLY A 236 8.08 -25.91 -5.38
C GLY A 236 8.55 -27.31 -4.99
N TYR A 237 9.46 -27.91 -5.77
CA TYR A 237 10.07 -29.18 -5.38
C TYR A 237 10.85 -29.06 -4.07
N VAL A 238 11.69 -28.03 -3.93
CA VAL A 238 12.48 -27.79 -2.71
C VAL A 238 11.57 -27.57 -1.50
N GLN A 239 10.54 -26.74 -1.66
CA GLN A 239 9.53 -26.48 -0.64
C GLN A 239 8.86 -27.77 -0.15
N ARG A 240 8.42 -28.64 -1.08
CA ARG A 240 7.76 -29.91 -0.72
C ARG A 240 8.71 -30.95 -0.15
N LYS A 241 9.90 -31.11 -0.75
CA LYS A 241 10.84 -32.20 -0.43
C LYS A 241 11.67 -31.94 0.82
N TYR A 242 12.16 -30.70 0.98
CA TYR A 242 13.11 -30.37 2.05
C TYR A 242 12.50 -29.53 3.17
N TRP A 243 11.46 -28.75 2.88
CA TRP A 243 10.82 -27.90 3.89
C TRP A 243 9.45 -28.40 4.34
N ASP A 244 8.98 -29.51 3.78
CA ASP A 244 7.66 -30.11 4.05
C ASP A 244 6.49 -29.12 3.91
N VAL A 245 6.63 -28.14 3.02
CA VAL A 245 5.57 -27.16 2.74
C VAL A 245 4.52 -27.82 1.85
N GLY A 246 3.32 -27.95 2.40
CA GLY A 246 2.15 -28.48 1.69
C GLY A 246 0.86 -28.00 2.33
N PHE A 247 -0.28 -28.34 1.71
CA PHE A 247 -1.58 -27.99 2.26
C PHE A 247 -1.74 -28.57 3.68
N LEU A 248 -1.97 -27.68 4.65
CA LEU A 248 -2.14 -27.97 6.08
C LEU A 248 -1.01 -28.73 6.80
N ARG A 249 0.12 -29.03 6.16
CA ARG A 249 1.22 -29.80 6.79
C ARG A 249 1.84 -29.14 8.03
N TYR A 250 1.77 -27.81 8.09
CA TYR A 250 2.25 -27.01 9.22
C TYR A 250 1.34 -27.10 10.46
N PHE A 251 0.06 -27.41 10.29
CA PHE A 251 -0.93 -27.39 11.39
C PHE A 251 -0.90 -28.70 12.19
N GLN A 252 0.20 -28.93 12.89
CA GLN A 252 0.38 -30.07 13.78
C GLN A 252 0.25 -29.63 15.24
N LEU A 253 -0.22 -30.52 16.12
CA LEU A 253 -0.31 -30.23 17.56
C LEU A 253 1.06 -29.86 18.17
N LYS A 254 2.16 -30.41 17.64
CA LYS A 254 3.53 -30.06 18.05
C LYS A 254 3.88 -28.58 17.83
N GLN A 255 3.19 -27.91 16.91
CA GLN A 255 3.39 -26.49 16.58
C GLN A 255 2.54 -25.56 17.44
N LEU A 256 1.69 -26.10 18.34
CA LEU A 256 0.85 -25.30 19.22
C LEU A 256 1.62 -24.21 20.00
N PRO A 257 2.84 -24.45 20.53
CA PRO A 257 3.63 -23.39 21.18
C PRO A 257 3.93 -22.20 20.26
N ASN A 258 4.20 -22.44 18.97
CA ASN A 258 4.45 -21.39 17.99
C ASN A 258 3.18 -20.58 17.68
N PHE A 259 2.02 -21.25 17.64
CA PHE A 259 0.73 -20.55 17.48
C PHE A 259 0.38 -19.71 18.71
N LEU A 260 0.65 -20.21 19.92
CA LEU A 260 0.46 -19.44 21.15
C LEU A 260 1.39 -18.23 21.22
N LEU A 261 2.64 -18.38 20.76
CA LEU A 261 3.59 -17.27 20.65
C LEU A 261 3.09 -16.20 19.67
N ALA A 262 2.45 -16.59 18.57
CA ALA A 262 1.86 -15.69 17.59
C ALA A 262 0.44 -15.19 17.96
N ALA A 263 -0.20 -15.77 18.98
CA ALA A 263 -1.61 -15.50 19.30
C ALA A 263 -1.92 -14.01 19.56
N PRO A 264 -1.09 -13.24 20.29
CA PRO A 264 -1.38 -11.83 20.55
C PRO A 264 -1.48 -10.98 19.26
N THR A 265 -0.56 -11.19 18.32
CA THR A 265 -0.56 -10.48 17.04
C THR A 265 -1.69 -10.95 16.14
N LEU A 266 -2.00 -12.25 16.13
CA LEU A 266 -3.14 -12.80 15.39
C LEU A 266 -4.47 -12.26 15.91
N LEU A 267 -4.70 -12.23 17.22
CA LEU A 267 -5.91 -11.68 17.84
C LEU A 267 -6.06 -10.18 17.56
N LEU A 268 -4.97 -9.41 17.64
CA LEU A 268 -5.00 -7.98 17.29
C LEU A 268 -5.35 -7.78 15.81
N SER A 269 -4.78 -8.58 14.90
CA SER A 269 -5.09 -8.49 13.48
C SER A 269 -6.55 -8.88 13.19
N LEU A 270 -7.08 -9.91 13.86
CA LEU A 270 -8.45 -10.37 13.70
C LEU A 270 -9.44 -9.32 14.23
N THR A 271 -9.20 -8.76 15.41
CA THR A 271 -10.04 -7.69 15.96
C THR A 271 -10.04 -6.44 15.09
N ALA A 272 -8.89 -6.06 14.52
CA ALA A 272 -8.80 -4.95 13.57
C ALA A 272 -9.60 -5.23 12.27
N LEU A 273 -9.48 -6.44 11.69
CA LEU A 273 -10.23 -6.85 10.52
C LEU A 273 -11.74 -6.88 10.78
N LEU A 274 -12.16 -7.47 11.90
CA LEU A 274 -13.57 -7.50 12.30
C LEU A 274 -14.11 -6.10 12.57
N SER A 275 -13.34 -5.25 13.25
CA SER A 275 -13.72 -3.86 13.49
C SER A 275 -13.92 -3.13 12.17
N PHE A 276 -12.96 -3.23 11.24
CA PHE A 276 -13.06 -2.65 9.90
C PHE A 276 -14.27 -3.16 9.12
N ALA A 277 -14.53 -4.47 9.15
CA ALA A 277 -15.66 -5.09 8.45
C ALA A 277 -17.02 -4.73 9.07
N LEU A 278 -17.08 -4.51 10.39
CA LEU A 278 -18.31 -4.21 11.12
C LEU A 278 -18.58 -2.71 11.23
N THR A 279 -17.56 -1.84 11.17
CA THR A 279 -17.74 -0.40 11.06
C THR A 279 -18.37 -0.08 9.71
N ARG A 280 -19.65 0.29 9.72
CA ARG A 280 -20.30 0.89 8.56
C ARG A 280 -19.48 2.14 8.15
N PRO A 281 -19.23 2.39 6.86
CA PRO A 281 -18.88 3.74 6.45
C PRO A 281 -20.08 4.61 6.80
N SER A 282 -19.97 5.36 7.90
CA SER A 282 -20.89 6.46 8.16
C SER A 282 -20.81 7.37 6.94
N SER A 283 -21.98 7.70 6.39
CA SER A 283 -22.18 8.59 5.25
C SER A 283 -21.81 10.04 5.59
N SER A 284 -20.63 10.25 6.17
CA SER A 284 -19.91 11.51 6.20
C SER A 284 -18.89 11.43 5.07
N SER A 285 -19.26 12.00 3.91
CA SER A 285 -18.43 12.30 2.75
C SER A 285 -16.91 12.13 2.98
N PRO A 286 -16.26 11.10 2.39
CA PRO A 286 -14.84 11.18 2.16
C PRO A 286 -14.63 12.10 0.95
N SER A 287 -14.43 13.39 1.20
CA SER A 287 -13.76 14.27 0.25
C SER A 287 -12.27 13.88 0.15
N ALA A 288 -11.96 12.64 -0.26
CA ALA A 288 -10.62 12.17 -0.64
C ALA A 288 -10.64 10.67 -1.02
N SER A 289 -11.18 10.34 -2.19
CA SER A 289 -10.66 9.23 -3.00
C SER A 289 -11.27 9.35 -4.40
N SER A 290 -10.75 10.29 -5.18
CA SER A 290 -10.89 10.24 -6.62
C SER A 290 -10.33 8.89 -7.09
N PRO A 291 -11.01 8.16 -8.00
CA PRO A 291 -10.38 7.03 -8.67
C PRO A 291 -9.08 7.51 -9.32
N LEU A 292 -8.01 6.73 -9.17
CA LEU A 292 -6.70 7.05 -9.76
C LEU A 292 -6.88 7.52 -11.22
N PRO A 293 -6.45 8.74 -11.58
CA PRO A 293 -6.51 9.17 -12.96
C PRO A 293 -5.53 8.32 -13.78
N PRO A 294 -5.89 7.91 -15.01
CA PRO A 294 -4.93 7.31 -15.91
C PRO A 294 -3.91 8.38 -16.30
N THR A 295 -2.63 8.07 -16.09
CA THR A 295 -1.53 8.87 -16.62
C THR A 295 -1.53 8.80 -18.15
N THR A 296 -2.13 9.80 -18.78
CA THR A 296 -1.55 10.46 -19.95
C THR A 296 -1.42 11.95 -19.63
N ALA A 297 -0.25 12.49 -19.99
CA ALA A 297 0.18 13.88 -19.83
C ALA A 297 0.59 14.33 -18.41
N ALA A 298 1.82 14.82 -18.35
CA ALA A 298 2.33 15.64 -17.27
C ALA A 298 1.44 16.86 -17.07
N SER A 299 0.75 16.94 -15.93
CA SER A 299 0.54 18.16 -15.13
C SER A 299 -0.50 17.89 -14.04
N SER A 300 -0.11 18.25 -12.81
CA SER A 300 -1.03 18.74 -11.77
C SER A 300 -2.15 17.80 -11.28
N PHE A 301 -1.82 16.85 -10.41
CA PHE A 301 -2.77 16.35 -9.41
C PHE A 301 -2.10 16.24 -8.04
N SER A 302 -2.24 17.32 -7.25
CA SER A 302 -1.79 17.41 -5.87
C SER A 302 -2.88 16.87 -4.92
N GLY A 303 -2.94 15.56 -4.76
CA GLY A 303 -3.36 14.95 -3.49
C GLY A 303 -2.10 14.71 -2.67
N GLN A 304 -1.59 15.75 -2.02
CA GLN A 304 -0.29 15.70 -1.35
C GLN A 304 -0.35 14.81 -0.11
N CYS A 305 0.11 13.57 -0.26
CA CYS A 305 0.75 12.81 0.81
C CYS A 305 1.81 13.76 1.44
N PRO A 306 1.89 13.95 2.77
CA PRO A 306 2.69 15.02 3.38
C PRO A 306 4.11 15.01 2.83
N GLN A 307 4.42 16.07 2.06
CA GLN A 307 5.75 16.33 1.53
C GLN A 307 6.61 16.90 2.66
N GLU A 308 7.87 16.46 2.72
CA GLU A 308 8.91 17.08 3.53
C GLU A 308 9.00 18.57 3.17
N ARG A 309 8.47 19.45 4.02
CA ARG A 309 8.96 20.83 4.04
C ARG A 309 10.35 20.77 4.67
N GLY A 310 11.37 21.00 3.85
CA GLY A 310 12.75 21.08 4.28
C GLY A 310 12.90 22.05 5.44
N THR A 311 13.62 21.60 6.46
CA THR A 311 14.14 22.41 7.56
C THR A 311 15.11 23.45 7.00
N GLY A 312 14.61 24.66 6.79
CA GLY A 312 15.36 25.83 6.38
C GLY A 312 15.04 27.01 7.28
N GLU A 313 15.04 26.81 8.60
CA GLU A 313 14.84 27.91 9.56
C GLU A 313 16.17 28.61 9.78
N ARG A 314 16.44 29.60 8.90
CA ARG A 314 17.58 30.49 9.02
C ARG A 314 17.29 31.50 10.13
N ILE A 315 17.95 31.30 11.25
CA ILE A 315 18.12 32.19 12.39
C ILE A 315 18.27 33.65 11.94
N ARG A 316 17.35 34.52 12.38
CA ARG A 316 17.62 35.96 12.56
C ARG A 316 17.23 36.34 13.98
N GLY A 317 18.24 36.46 14.83
CA GLY A 317 18.15 37.16 16.10
C GLY A 317 18.06 38.68 15.90
N GLY A 318 17.56 39.37 16.93
CA GLY A 318 17.57 40.82 17.03
C GLY A 318 16.40 41.33 17.87
N GLY A 319 16.59 41.38 19.19
CA GLY A 319 15.60 41.86 20.15
C GLY A 319 15.47 43.39 20.25
N ARG A 320 14.42 43.81 20.96
CA ARG A 320 14.21 45.02 21.81
C ARG A 320 12.70 45.07 22.13
N VAL A 321 12.25 44.65 23.32
CA VAL A 321 12.12 45.39 24.60
C VAL A 321 11.18 46.61 24.55
N ALA A 322 10.01 46.40 25.20
CA ALA A 322 9.20 47.28 26.05
C ALA A 322 8.71 48.68 25.58
N GLY A 323 7.41 48.92 25.83
CA GLY A 323 7.02 50.12 26.59
C GLY A 323 5.77 50.89 26.18
N ARG A 324 4.77 50.85 27.07
CA ARG A 324 3.82 51.93 27.45
C ARG A 324 2.69 52.32 26.49
N GLY A 325 1.50 52.38 27.08
CA GLY A 325 0.28 52.86 26.44
C GLY A 325 -0.07 54.32 26.74
N ARG A 326 -1.27 54.71 26.31
CA ARG A 326 -2.17 55.72 26.90
C ARG A 326 -3.33 55.94 25.93
N GLY A 327 -4.57 55.89 26.44
CA GLY A 327 -5.74 56.34 25.68
C GLY A 327 -5.87 57.86 25.68
N ARG A 328 -6.66 58.40 24.73
CA ARG A 328 -7.55 59.54 24.99
C ARG A 328 -8.57 59.78 23.86
N ILE A 329 -9.70 60.28 24.34
CA ILE A 329 -11.01 60.63 23.78
C ILE A 329 -11.00 61.97 23.00
N ARG A 330 -12.09 62.22 22.22
CA ARG A 330 -12.62 63.47 21.58
C ARG A 330 -11.99 63.86 20.23
N GLY A 331 -12.71 64.34 19.21
CA GLY A 331 -14.12 64.69 19.02
C GLY A 331 -14.27 65.74 17.90
N ARG A 332 -15.42 65.74 17.21
CA ARG A 332 -16.03 66.80 16.34
C ARG A 332 -15.32 67.20 15.01
N GLY A 333 -16.06 67.02 13.90
CA GLY A 333 -16.91 68.10 13.37
C GLY A 333 -16.88 68.41 11.87
N LYS A 334 -18.10 68.66 11.34
CA LYS A 334 -18.51 69.36 10.08
C LYS A 334 -18.40 68.59 8.76
N ARG A 335 -19.22 68.81 7.73
CA ARG A 335 -20.63 69.25 7.47
C ARG A 335 -20.68 69.48 5.94
N GLY A 336 -21.76 69.06 5.25
CA GLY A 336 -22.12 69.55 3.91
C GLY A 336 -23.03 68.57 3.14
N ARG A 337 -24.38 68.68 3.21
CA ARG A 337 -25.28 69.38 2.24
C ARG A 337 -25.21 68.76 0.83
N ARG A 338 -26.27 68.40 0.09
CA ARG A 338 -27.75 68.59 -0.03
C ARG A 338 -28.19 67.45 -1.00
N GLY A 339 -29.43 66.96 -1.18
CA GLY A 339 -30.79 67.30 -0.75
C GLY A 339 -31.81 66.82 -1.82
N ARG A 340 -33.05 66.49 -1.39
CA ARG A 340 -34.34 66.43 -2.14
C ARG A 340 -34.53 65.26 -3.14
N ARG A 341 -35.71 64.66 -3.35
CA ARG A 341 -37.16 64.83 -2.98
C ARG A 341 -37.84 63.47 -3.31
N ARG A 342 -38.65 62.85 -2.43
CA ARG A 342 -40.13 62.93 -2.22
C ARG A 342 -41.05 62.35 -3.30
N GLY A 343 -42.01 61.53 -2.83
CA GLY A 343 -43.32 61.15 -3.43
C GLY A 343 -43.53 59.63 -3.30
N ARG A 344 -44.26 59.02 -2.35
CA ARG A 344 -45.52 59.23 -1.59
C ARG A 344 -46.80 58.77 -2.33
N GLY A 345 -47.49 57.79 -1.71
CA GLY A 345 -48.84 57.23 -1.96
C GLY A 345 -48.86 55.78 -1.43
N ASN A 346 -49.31 55.42 -0.21
CA ASN A 346 -50.66 55.44 0.41
C ASN A 346 -51.74 54.91 -0.55
N GLY A 347 -52.63 53.97 -0.23
CA GLY A 347 -53.01 53.16 0.95
C GLY A 347 -53.86 51.97 0.41
N GLU A 348 -54.12 50.89 1.13
CA GLU A 348 -55.39 50.54 1.84
C GLU A 348 -55.23 49.05 2.23
N VAL A 349 -55.31 48.61 3.51
CA VAL A 349 -56.47 48.43 4.42
C VAL A 349 -57.12 47.03 4.32
N GLU A 350 -57.17 46.36 5.49
CA GLU A 350 -58.04 45.25 5.98
C GLU A 350 -58.16 43.96 5.16
N GLU A 351 -57.86 42.75 5.66
CA GLU A 351 -58.31 42.00 6.86
C GLU A 351 -58.99 40.72 6.34
N ARG A 352 -58.42 39.53 6.63
CA ARG A 352 -59.20 38.30 6.83
C ARG A 352 -58.39 37.09 7.30
N ARG A 353 -59.02 36.39 8.25
CA ARG A 353 -59.00 34.94 8.52
C ARG A 353 -58.01 34.40 9.54
N GLU A 354 -58.44 34.60 10.78
CA GLU A 354 -58.37 33.68 11.91
C GLU A 354 -58.54 32.20 11.50
N SER A 355 -57.67 31.36 12.05
CA SER A 355 -57.52 29.94 11.72
C SER A 355 -57.99 29.05 12.86
N ARG A 356 -58.77 28.03 12.44
CA ARG A 356 -58.78 26.65 12.94
C ARG A 356 -59.37 26.37 14.33
N ARG A 357 -60.62 25.88 14.31
CA ARG A 357 -61.07 24.81 15.20
C ARG A 357 -61.22 23.48 14.42
N VAL A 358 -60.49 22.48 14.90
CA VAL A 358 -61.00 21.15 15.29
C VAL A 358 -61.27 20.10 14.19
N ARG A 359 -60.35 19.12 14.17
CA ARG A 359 -60.51 17.65 14.06
C ARG A 359 -61.02 17.05 12.74
N ARG A 360 -60.13 16.36 12.03
CA ARG A 360 -59.87 14.91 12.12
C ARG A 360 -58.67 14.54 11.26
#